data_AF-A0AAD2CRW5-F1
#
_entry.id   AF-A0AAD2CRW5-F1
#
_cell.length_a   1.000
_cell.length_b   1.000
_cell.length_c   1.000
_cell.angle_alpha   90.00
_cell.angle_beta   90.00
_cell.angle_gamma   90.00
#
_symmetry.space_group_name_H-M   'P 1'
#
loop_
_entity.id
_entity.type
_entity.pdbx_description
1 polymer ?
#
loop_
_entity_poly.entity_id
_entity_poly.type
_entity_poly.pdbx_seq_one_letter_code
_entity_poly.pdbx_strand_id
1 'polypeptide(L)'
;MAAVIQFRGWCEVNLLIRPVLTQHMTNVEGLDSVDSFANRTTSQVCEDIKSMRRAPDPNNANATIGVTARESMTIHRISKYGKLLILVQRTHTPALGTIPNLLFIGQFYDENPDLMEGDSYPLPPHPPKFNNRDGRIMMENIESWARTAYGYRGICLDYISRENSELPAAGDHGFLQADDGSRSIEEELVRRAAHTGAVFRRNNQKFWVMLHAVTHETDAYNHVRQFAPSLNGRAAYFALFAQYCGRGHFTNERQAAVRVLATLHWNGKA
;
A
#
# COMPACT_ATOMS: atom_id res chain seq x y z
N MET A 1 -9.75 -25.47 -15.94
CA MET A 1 -9.00 -26.73 -15.76
C MET A 1 -7.49 -26.54 -15.91
N ALA A 2 -6.97 -25.95 -17.01
CA ALA A 2 -5.53 -25.72 -17.19
C ALA A 2 -4.89 -24.81 -16.11
N ALA A 3 -5.52 -23.69 -15.75
CA ALA A 3 -5.00 -22.77 -14.73
C ALA A 3 -4.89 -23.41 -13.33
N VAL A 4 -5.88 -24.23 -12.95
CA VAL A 4 -5.86 -24.97 -11.67
C VAL A 4 -4.72 -25.98 -11.62
N ILE A 5 -4.43 -26.65 -12.74
CA ILE A 5 -3.29 -27.58 -12.85
C ILE A 5 -1.97 -26.82 -12.69
N GLN A 6 -1.84 -25.64 -13.32
CA GLN A 6 -0.64 -24.80 -13.17
C GLN A 6 -0.45 -24.34 -11.72
N PHE A 7 -1.52 -23.92 -11.05
CA PHE A 7 -1.49 -23.53 -9.64
C PHE A 7 -1.05 -24.68 -8.73
N ARG A 8 -1.63 -25.88 -8.90
CA ARG A 8 -1.19 -27.08 -8.16
C ARG A 8 0.28 -27.39 -8.39
N GLY A 9 0.71 -27.37 -9.66
CA GLY A 9 2.11 -27.60 -10.02
C GLY A 9 3.06 -26.62 -9.33
N TRP A 10 2.69 -25.34 -9.25
CA TRP A 10 3.46 -24.35 -8.50
C TRP A 10 3.49 -24.65 -6.98
N CYS A 11 2.35 -24.99 -6.36
CA CYS A 11 2.32 -25.37 -4.95
C CYS A 11 3.21 -26.60 -4.65
N GLU A 12 3.20 -27.59 -5.53
CA GLU A 12 3.96 -28.83 -5.36
C GLU A 12 5.46 -28.62 -5.60
N VAL A 13 5.82 -27.98 -6.72
CA VAL A 13 7.21 -27.86 -7.16
C VAL A 13 7.91 -26.69 -6.48
N ASN A 14 7.29 -25.51 -6.43
CA ASN A 14 7.94 -24.30 -5.92
C ASN A 14 7.77 -24.13 -4.41
N LEU A 15 6.64 -24.57 -3.85
CA LEU A 15 6.34 -24.40 -2.43
C LEU A 15 6.50 -25.67 -1.60
N LEU A 16 6.74 -26.82 -2.24
CA LEU A 16 6.96 -28.11 -1.61
C LEU A 16 5.77 -28.55 -0.74
N ILE A 17 4.55 -28.25 -1.19
CA ILE A 17 3.29 -28.75 -0.60
C ILE A 17 2.98 -30.12 -1.20
N ARG A 18 2.57 -31.10 -0.39
CA ARG A 18 2.31 -32.46 -0.89
C ARG A 18 1.15 -32.48 -1.90
N PRO A 19 1.22 -33.31 -2.98
CA PRO A 19 0.16 -33.40 -3.99
C PRO A 19 -1.23 -33.75 -3.46
N VAL A 20 -1.30 -34.60 -2.42
CA VAL A 20 -2.58 -34.97 -1.79
C VAL A 20 -3.26 -33.74 -1.17
N LEU A 21 -2.47 -32.86 -0.55
CA LEU A 21 -2.98 -31.65 0.09
C LEU A 21 -3.39 -30.60 -0.95
N THR A 22 -2.59 -30.37 -1.99
CA THR A 22 -2.92 -29.43 -3.08
C THR A 22 -4.19 -29.84 -3.84
N GLN A 23 -4.40 -31.15 -4.05
CA GLN A 23 -5.64 -31.66 -4.63
C GLN A 23 -6.85 -31.37 -3.74
N HIS A 24 -6.74 -31.57 -2.43
CA HIS A 24 -7.82 -31.28 -1.50
C HIS A 24 -8.13 -29.77 -1.42
N MET A 25 -7.10 -28.93 -1.29
CA MET A 25 -7.21 -27.46 -1.28
C MET A 25 -8.04 -26.95 -2.47
N THR A 26 -7.75 -27.47 -3.66
CA THR A 26 -8.37 -26.99 -4.89
C THR A 26 -9.74 -27.63 -5.18
N ASN A 27 -9.91 -28.94 -4.95
CA ASN A 27 -11.15 -29.65 -5.28
C ASN A 27 -12.25 -29.46 -4.23
N VAL A 28 -11.88 -29.27 -2.95
CA VAL A 28 -12.83 -29.23 -1.83
C VAL A 28 -12.96 -27.82 -1.29
N GLU A 29 -11.84 -27.17 -0.94
CA GLU A 29 -11.86 -25.82 -0.32
C GLU A 29 -12.04 -24.69 -1.35
N GLY A 30 -11.98 -25.01 -2.65
CA GLY A 30 -12.08 -24.04 -3.74
C GLY A 30 -10.88 -23.08 -3.81
N LEU A 31 -9.74 -23.49 -3.25
CA LEU A 31 -8.52 -22.70 -3.19
C LEU A 31 -7.64 -22.96 -4.41
N ASP A 32 -8.13 -22.55 -5.58
CA ASP A 32 -7.61 -22.92 -6.91
C ASP A 32 -6.62 -21.95 -7.55
N SER A 33 -6.36 -20.82 -6.87
CA SER A 33 -5.58 -19.71 -7.38
C SER A 33 -5.07 -18.84 -6.22
N VAL A 34 -4.02 -18.04 -6.43
CA VAL A 34 -3.56 -17.08 -5.41
C VAL A 34 -4.66 -16.08 -5.01
N ASP A 35 -5.53 -15.70 -5.96
CA ASP A 35 -6.64 -14.77 -5.71
C ASP A 35 -7.70 -15.38 -4.77
N SER A 36 -7.96 -16.69 -4.89
CA SER A 36 -8.85 -17.40 -3.96
C SER A 36 -8.37 -17.31 -2.51
N PHE A 37 -7.05 -17.32 -2.27
CA PHE A 37 -6.47 -17.10 -0.93
C PHE A 37 -6.51 -15.65 -0.48
N ALA A 38 -6.35 -14.72 -1.41
CA ALA A 38 -6.33 -13.28 -1.12
C ALA A 38 -7.69 -12.80 -0.59
N ASN A 39 -8.78 -13.40 -1.08
CA ASN A 39 -10.15 -13.10 -0.68
C ASN A 39 -10.55 -13.69 0.69
N ARG A 40 -9.70 -14.52 1.30
CA ARG A 40 -9.97 -15.14 2.62
C ARG A 40 -9.41 -14.28 3.76
N THR A 41 -10.16 -14.18 4.85
CA THR A 41 -9.62 -13.65 6.12
C THR A 41 -8.65 -14.64 6.74
N THR A 42 -7.78 -14.17 7.65
CA THR A 42 -6.83 -15.06 8.34
C THR A 42 -7.57 -16.16 9.11
N SER A 43 -8.71 -15.83 9.73
CA SER A 43 -9.57 -16.82 10.39
C SER A 43 -10.15 -17.85 9.42
N GLN A 44 -10.58 -17.44 8.23
CA GLN A 44 -11.09 -18.38 7.22
C GLN A 44 -9.99 -19.33 6.75
N VAL A 45 -8.77 -18.84 6.49
CA VAL A 45 -7.63 -19.69 6.13
C VAL A 45 -7.31 -20.70 7.24
N CYS A 46 -7.41 -20.28 8.51
CA CYS A 46 -7.27 -21.20 9.65
C CYS A 46 -8.33 -22.30 9.65
N GLU A 47 -9.59 -21.97 9.37
CA GLU A 47 -10.66 -22.96 9.27
C GLU A 47 -10.46 -23.90 8.07
N ASP A 48 -10.07 -23.38 6.91
CA ASP A 48 -9.75 -24.18 5.73
C ASP A 48 -8.63 -25.19 6.07
N ILE A 49 -7.58 -24.77 6.78
CA ILE A 49 -6.48 -25.65 7.21
C ILE A 49 -6.94 -26.71 8.22
N LYS A 50 -7.85 -26.36 9.14
CA LYS A 50 -8.45 -27.32 10.08
C LYS A 50 -9.29 -28.35 9.33
N SER A 51 -10.06 -27.93 8.32
CA SER A 51 -10.84 -28.80 7.45
C SER A 51 -9.92 -29.79 6.72
N MET A 52 -8.88 -29.28 6.03
CA MET A 52 -7.87 -30.10 5.35
C MET A 52 -7.20 -31.12 6.28
N ARG A 53 -6.91 -30.75 7.54
CA ARG A 53 -6.29 -31.65 8.51
C ARG A 53 -7.20 -32.83 8.90
N ARG A 54 -8.52 -32.63 8.88
CA ARG A 54 -9.51 -33.65 9.26
C ARG A 54 -9.99 -34.49 8.06
N ALA A 55 -9.65 -34.08 6.84
CA ALA A 55 -10.07 -34.77 5.64
C ALA A 55 -9.47 -36.20 5.56
N PRO A 56 -10.25 -37.18 5.09
CA PRO A 56 -9.77 -38.54 4.90
C PRO A 56 -8.67 -38.58 3.82
N ASP A 57 -7.64 -39.39 4.04
CA ASP A 57 -6.56 -39.57 3.07
C ASP A 57 -7.07 -40.45 1.90
N PRO A 58 -6.95 -39.98 0.64
CA PRO A 58 -7.39 -40.75 -0.53
C PRO A 58 -6.63 -42.07 -0.71
N ASN A 59 -5.43 -42.19 -0.13
CA ASN A 59 -4.58 -43.38 -0.24
C ASN A 59 -4.65 -44.28 0.99
N ASN A 60 -5.29 -43.84 2.08
CA ASN A 60 -5.42 -44.61 3.30
C ASN A 60 -6.76 -44.32 4.01
N ALA A 61 -7.71 -45.24 3.85
CA ALA A 61 -9.07 -45.10 4.38
C ALA A 61 -9.17 -44.93 5.90
N ASN A 62 -8.12 -45.30 6.66
CA ASN A 62 -8.09 -45.19 8.12
C ASN A 62 -7.29 -43.98 8.62
N ALA A 63 -6.80 -43.13 7.71
CA ALA A 63 -5.98 -41.97 8.03
C ALA A 63 -6.61 -40.67 7.53
N THR A 64 -6.20 -39.57 8.16
CA THR A 64 -6.43 -38.21 7.65
C THR A 64 -5.21 -37.75 6.86
N ILE A 65 -5.39 -36.88 5.86
CA ILE A 65 -4.29 -36.30 5.05
C ILE A 65 -3.15 -35.77 5.93
N GLY A 66 -3.53 -35.17 7.07
CA GLY A 66 -2.63 -34.49 8.00
C GLY A 66 -2.05 -33.23 7.35
N VAL A 67 -1.92 -32.14 8.11
CA VAL A 67 -1.27 -30.92 7.61
C VAL A 67 -0.10 -30.62 8.52
N THR A 68 1.11 -30.67 7.96
CA THR A 68 2.34 -30.38 8.70
C THR A 68 2.39 -28.90 9.10
N ALA A 69 3.16 -28.55 10.13
CA ALA A 69 3.34 -27.16 10.54
C ALA A 69 3.90 -26.30 9.38
N ARG A 70 4.86 -26.85 8.62
CA ARG A 70 5.44 -26.18 7.44
C ARG A 70 4.37 -25.87 6.38
N GLU A 71 3.57 -26.85 5.99
CA GLU A 71 2.49 -26.65 5.00
C GLU A 71 1.47 -25.62 5.49
N SER A 72 1.07 -25.70 6.76
CA SER A 72 0.16 -24.73 7.39
C SER A 72 0.70 -23.30 7.30
N MET A 73 1.98 -23.09 7.62
CA MET A 73 2.63 -21.78 7.51
C MET A 73 2.74 -21.30 6.06
N THR A 74 3.10 -22.20 5.13
CA THR A 74 3.15 -21.86 3.71
C THR A 74 1.78 -21.42 3.19
N ILE A 75 0.71 -22.13 3.55
CA ILE A 75 -0.66 -21.77 3.15
C ILE A 75 -1.06 -20.39 3.69
N HIS A 76 -0.73 -20.08 4.96
CA HIS A 76 -0.94 -18.74 5.50
C HIS A 76 -0.20 -17.67 4.68
N ARG A 77 1.05 -17.94 4.32
CA ARG A 77 1.89 -17.03 3.53
C ARG A 77 1.37 -16.82 2.12
N ILE A 78 0.76 -17.84 1.49
CA ILE A 78 0.09 -17.67 0.18
C ILE A 78 -1.05 -16.65 0.30
N SER A 79 -1.85 -16.69 1.37
CA SER A 79 -2.90 -15.69 1.60
C SER A 79 -2.35 -14.28 1.76
N LYS A 80 -1.27 -14.10 2.54
CA LYS A 80 -0.63 -12.77 2.70
C LYS A 80 -0.03 -12.26 1.39
N TYR A 81 0.64 -13.14 0.65
CA TYR A 81 1.19 -12.87 -0.66
C TYR A 81 0.11 -12.44 -1.67
N GLY A 82 -1.01 -13.17 -1.74
CA GLY A 82 -2.12 -12.81 -2.63
C GLY A 82 -2.73 -11.45 -2.29
N LYS A 83 -2.92 -11.16 -0.99
CA LYS A 83 -3.38 -9.83 -0.54
C LYS A 83 -2.42 -8.73 -0.99
N LEU A 84 -1.11 -8.93 -0.82
CA LEU A 84 -0.12 -7.97 -1.28
C LEU A 84 -0.19 -7.77 -2.80
N LEU A 85 -0.26 -8.85 -3.59
CA LEU A 85 -0.35 -8.79 -5.05
C LEU A 85 -1.53 -7.92 -5.54
N ILE A 86 -2.70 -8.06 -4.90
CA ILE A 86 -3.87 -7.23 -5.19
C ILE A 86 -3.58 -5.75 -4.90
N LEU A 87 -2.94 -5.44 -3.77
CA LEU A 87 -2.61 -4.06 -3.39
C LEU A 87 -1.61 -3.41 -4.36
N VAL A 88 -0.61 -4.18 -4.79
CA VAL A 88 0.47 -3.69 -5.69
C VAL A 88 0.16 -3.92 -7.17
N GLN A 89 -1.07 -4.34 -7.49
CA GLN A 89 -1.55 -4.56 -8.86
C GLN A 89 -0.59 -5.43 -9.68
N ARG A 90 -0.12 -6.54 -9.09
CA ARG A 90 0.71 -7.54 -9.78
C ARG A 90 -0.05 -8.85 -9.92
N THR A 91 0.08 -9.47 -11.07
CA THR A 91 -0.42 -10.84 -11.29
C THR A 91 0.59 -11.85 -10.76
N HIS A 92 0.09 -12.92 -10.17
CA HIS A 92 0.94 -14.02 -9.73
C HIS A 92 1.73 -14.61 -10.91
N THR A 93 3.03 -14.81 -10.69
CA THR A 93 3.87 -15.69 -11.51
C THR A 93 4.74 -16.56 -10.60
N PRO A 94 5.17 -17.76 -11.05
CA PRO A 94 6.04 -18.63 -10.26
C PRO A 94 7.35 -17.95 -9.82
N ALA A 95 7.86 -16.99 -10.61
CA ALA A 95 9.06 -16.23 -10.28
C ALA A 95 8.86 -15.26 -9.11
N LEU A 96 7.64 -14.73 -8.92
CA LEU A 96 7.30 -13.88 -7.78
C LEU A 96 6.94 -14.71 -6.54
N GLY A 97 6.21 -15.82 -6.75
CA GLY A 97 5.72 -16.72 -5.72
C GLY A 97 6.75 -17.73 -5.22
N THR A 98 7.95 -17.27 -4.86
CA THR A 98 9.01 -18.14 -4.33
C THR A 98 8.91 -18.26 -2.81
N ILE A 99 9.40 -19.37 -2.22
CA ILE A 99 9.44 -19.54 -0.76
C ILE A 99 10.09 -18.34 -0.04
N PRO A 100 11.24 -17.79 -0.48
CA PRO A 100 11.84 -16.62 0.16
C PRO A 100 10.93 -15.39 0.15
N ASN A 101 10.21 -15.13 -0.95
CA ASN A 101 9.30 -13.99 -1.02
C ASN A 101 8.07 -14.19 -0.14
N LEU A 102 7.48 -15.40 -0.15
CA LEU A 102 6.36 -15.73 0.72
C LEU A 102 6.75 -15.65 2.21
N LEU A 103 7.96 -16.07 2.56
CA LEU A 103 8.50 -15.95 3.92
C LEU A 103 8.63 -14.47 4.32
N PHE A 104 9.28 -13.67 3.49
CA PHE A 104 9.49 -12.24 3.76
C PHE A 104 8.17 -11.49 3.92
N ILE A 105 7.20 -11.73 3.04
CA ILE A 105 5.86 -11.13 3.12
C ILE A 105 5.11 -11.64 4.35
N GLY A 106 5.16 -12.95 4.62
CA GLY A 106 4.53 -13.52 5.80
C GLY A 106 5.03 -12.86 7.09
N GLN A 107 6.35 -12.78 7.24
CA GLN A 107 6.98 -12.16 8.40
C GLN A 107 6.56 -10.70 8.57
N PHE A 108 6.53 -9.91 7.49
CA PHE A 108 6.07 -8.53 7.54
C PHE A 108 4.62 -8.40 8.04
N TYR A 109 3.71 -9.27 7.59
CA TYR A 109 2.32 -9.29 8.07
C TYR A 109 2.23 -9.74 9.53
N ASP A 110 3.05 -10.71 9.95
CA ASP A 110 3.07 -11.22 11.33
C ASP A 110 3.65 -10.19 12.31
N GLU A 111 4.61 -9.37 11.87
CA GLU A 111 5.19 -8.26 12.63
C GLU A 111 4.27 -7.03 12.66
N ASN A 112 3.42 -6.85 11.65
CA ASN A 112 2.53 -5.71 11.49
C ASN A 112 1.05 -6.12 11.34
N PRO A 113 0.49 -6.95 12.26
CA PRO A 113 -0.84 -7.53 12.09
C PRO A 113 -1.93 -6.47 12.15
N ASP A 114 -1.80 -5.53 13.09
CA ASP A 114 -2.71 -4.41 13.21
C ASP A 114 -2.69 -3.62 11.91
N LEU A 115 -1.52 -3.26 11.39
CA LEU A 115 -1.33 -2.43 10.20
C LEU A 115 -1.90 -3.02 8.91
N MET A 116 -1.82 -4.35 8.74
CA MET A 116 -2.20 -5.00 7.49
C MET A 116 -3.61 -5.60 7.52
N GLU A 117 -4.10 -5.98 8.71
CA GLU A 117 -5.41 -6.62 8.89
C GLU A 117 -6.45 -5.75 9.58
N GLY A 118 -6.03 -4.69 10.26
CA GLY A 118 -6.90 -3.73 10.92
C GLY A 118 -7.71 -2.85 9.96
N ASP A 119 -8.74 -2.23 10.53
CA ASP A 119 -9.66 -1.35 9.78
C ASP A 119 -9.35 0.14 9.92
N SER A 120 -8.60 0.54 10.95
CA SER A 120 -8.27 1.95 11.23
C SER A 120 -6.96 2.07 12.02
N TYR A 121 -6.20 3.12 11.72
CA TYR A 121 -4.94 3.46 12.40
C TYR A 121 -4.99 4.89 12.93
N PRO A 122 -4.49 5.14 14.13
CA PRO A 122 -4.34 6.51 14.61
C PRO A 122 -3.44 7.28 13.65
N LEU A 123 -3.81 8.53 13.36
CA LEU A 123 -2.93 9.43 12.65
C LEU A 123 -1.82 9.91 13.60
N PRO A 124 -0.58 10.05 13.12
CA PRO A 124 0.44 10.74 13.89
C PRO A 124 0.02 12.20 14.15
N PRO A 125 0.57 12.86 15.19
CA PRO A 125 0.27 14.26 15.49
C PRO A 125 0.42 15.15 14.26
N HIS A 126 -0.56 16.03 14.04
CA HIS A 126 -0.53 16.92 12.88
C HIS A 126 0.56 18.00 13.04
N PRO A 127 1.17 18.45 11.94
CA PRO A 127 2.07 19.60 11.97
C PRO A 127 1.29 20.90 12.32
N PRO A 128 1.99 22.02 12.56
CA PRO A 128 1.32 23.30 12.82
C PRO A 128 0.31 23.68 11.73
N LYS A 129 -0.72 24.46 12.11
CA LYS A 129 -1.72 24.96 11.15
C LYS A 129 -1.06 25.76 10.03
N PHE A 130 -1.66 25.68 8.85
CA PHE A 130 -1.16 26.27 7.62
C PHE A 130 -0.94 27.78 7.74
N ASN A 131 0.25 28.24 7.35
CA ASN A 131 0.62 29.65 7.28
C ASN A 131 1.00 30.00 5.84
N ASN A 132 0.33 31.01 5.27
CA ASN A 132 0.51 31.43 3.88
C ASN A 132 1.93 31.95 3.56
N ARG A 133 2.66 32.46 4.56
CA ARG A 133 4.00 33.02 4.34
C ARG A 133 5.01 31.95 3.92
N ASP A 134 4.89 30.76 4.48
CA ASP A 134 5.83 29.65 4.32
C ASP A 134 5.17 28.46 3.62
N GLY A 135 4.30 28.75 2.63
CA GLY A 135 3.46 27.75 1.98
C GLY A 135 4.21 26.51 1.48
N ARG A 136 5.41 26.68 0.92
CA ARG A 136 6.26 25.56 0.48
C ARG A 136 6.71 24.65 1.62
N ILE A 137 7.21 25.23 2.71
CA ILE A 137 7.63 24.47 3.90
C ILE A 137 6.44 23.72 4.49
N MET A 138 5.25 24.34 4.48
CA MET A 138 4.04 23.69 4.95
C MET A 138 3.62 22.52 4.05
N MET A 139 3.79 22.62 2.73
CA MET A 139 3.56 21.49 1.82
C MET A 139 4.56 20.34 2.10
N GLU A 140 5.84 20.64 2.30
CA GLU A 140 6.86 19.64 2.66
C GLU A 140 6.55 18.97 4.01
N ASN A 141 6.04 19.72 4.99
CA ASN A 141 5.58 19.19 6.27
C ASN A 141 4.37 18.25 6.12
N ILE A 142 3.42 18.59 5.24
CA ILE A 142 2.27 17.72 4.92
C ILE A 142 2.75 16.42 4.27
N GLU A 143 3.68 16.48 3.32
CA GLU A 143 4.25 15.29 2.70
C GLU A 143 5.01 14.43 3.71
N SER A 144 5.82 15.04 4.59
CA SER A 144 6.52 14.34 5.67
C SER A 144 5.53 13.66 6.63
N TRP A 145 4.44 14.33 6.96
CA TRP A 145 3.36 13.75 7.77
C TRP A 145 2.66 12.59 7.05
N ALA A 146 2.45 12.68 5.73
CA ALA A 146 1.89 11.60 4.92
C ALA A 146 2.77 10.34 4.89
N ARG A 147 4.10 10.51 4.87
CA ARG A 147 5.07 9.39 4.89
C ARG A 147 5.08 8.63 6.22
N THR A 148 4.66 9.27 7.31
CA THR A 148 4.57 8.64 8.64
C THR A 148 3.16 8.18 8.99
N ALA A 149 2.16 8.53 8.16
CA ALA A 149 0.77 8.19 8.38
C ALA A 149 0.34 7.00 7.52
N TYR A 150 -0.20 5.96 8.16
CA TYR A 150 -0.69 4.77 7.48
C TYR A 150 -2.20 4.80 7.24
N GLY A 151 -2.60 4.36 6.06
CA GLY A 151 -3.99 4.19 5.64
C GLY A 151 -4.51 2.76 5.88
N TYR A 152 -5.71 2.51 5.39
CA TYR A 152 -6.29 1.18 5.26
C TYR A 152 -5.34 0.24 4.51
N ARG A 153 -5.23 -1.02 4.98
CA ARG A 153 -4.30 -2.04 4.49
C ARG A 153 -2.81 -1.67 4.60
N GLY A 154 -2.47 -0.79 5.53
CA GLY A 154 -1.08 -0.53 5.89
C GLY A 154 -0.27 0.23 4.84
N ILE A 155 -0.94 0.90 3.90
CA ILE A 155 -0.29 1.69 2.87
C ILE A 155 0.00 3.09 3.44
N CYS A 156 1.25 3.55 3.42
CA CYS A 156 1.59 4.94 3.75
C CYS A 156 0.79 5.91 2.87
N LEU A 157 0.25 6.98 3.45
CA LEU A 157 -0.69 7.87 2.76
C LEU A 157 -0.02 8.81 1.73
N ASP A 158 1.30 8.88 1.72
CA ASP A 158 2.09 9.61 0.72
C ASP A 158 1.86 9.11 -0.71
N TYR A 159 1.45 7.84 -0.90
CA TYR A 159 1.08 7.36 -2.23
C TYR A 159 -0.05 8.18 -2.88
N ILE A 160 -0.88 8.86 -2.08
CA ILE A 160 -2.00 9.68 -2.55
C ILE A 160 -1.52 10.96 -3.23
N SER A 161 -0.36 11.50 -2.84
CA SER A 161 0.21 12.71 -3.44
C SER A 161 1.02 12.44 -4.71
N ARG A 162 1.22 11.16 -5.11
CA ARG A 162 1.91 10.81 -6.36
C ARG A 162 1.24 11.48 -7.56
N GLU A 163 1.99 12.27 -8.32
CA GLU A 163 1.48 12.97 -9.51
C GLU A 163 0.91 11.99 -10.53
N ASN A 164 1.72 11.00 -10.91
CA ASN A 164 1.32 9.94 -11.83
C ASN A 164 0.66 8.78 -11.06
N SER A 165 -0.61 8.53 -11.36
CA SER A 165 -1.38 7.38 -10.84
C SER A 165 -1.15 6.08 -11.61
N GLU A 166 -0.59 6.20 -12.81
CA GLU A 166 -0.29 5.04 -13.66
C GLU A 166 0.79 4.16 -13.03
N LEU A 167 0.73 2.87 -13.35
CA LEU A 167 1.75 1.93 -12.92
C LEU A 167 3.11 2.29 -13.54
N PRO A 168 4.22 2.10 -12.81
CA PRO A 168 5.55 2.35 -13.36
C PRO A 168 5.79 1.45 -14.59
N ALA A 169 5.83 2.05 -15.78
CA ALA A 169 6.09 1.33 -17.04
C ALA A 169 7.59 1.26 -17.39
N ALA A 170 8.37 2.28 -16.98
CA ALA A 170 9.82 2.36 -17.13
C ALA A 170 10.47 2.50 -15.74
N GLY A 171 11.49 1.70 -15.44
CA GLY A 171 12.19 1.74 -14.15
C GLY A 171 11.51 0.97 -13.01
N ASP A 172 10.69 -0.05 -13.29
CA ASP A 172 10.27 -0.99 -12.23
C ASP A 172 11.52 -1.73 -11.73
N HIS A 173 11.95 -1.40 -10.51
CA HIS A 173 13.06 -2.06 -9.80
C HIS A 173 12.80 -3.56 -9.61
N GLY A 174 11.54 -3.99 -9.77
CA GLY A 174 11.13 -5.38 -9.65
C GLY A 174 10.39 -5.60 -8.34
N PHE A 175 9.82 -6.80 -8.21
CA PHE A 175 8.97 -7.13 -7.09
C PHE A 175 9.73 -7.10 -5.76
N LEU A 176 9.20 -6.32 -4.81
CA LEU A 176 9.78 -6.09 -3.48
C LEU A 176 11.14 -5.39 -3.51
N GLN A 177 11.55 -4.76 -4.60
CA GLN A 177 12.83 -4.06 -4.67
C GLN A 177 12.65 -2.57 -4.43
N ALA A 178 13.40 -2.07 -3.44
CA ALA A 178 13.55 -0.67 -3.11
C ALA A 178 14.50 0.03 -4.10
N ASP A 179 14.50 1.36 -4.05
CA ASP A 179 15.35 2.18 -4.94
C ASP A 179 16.85 2.00 -4.64
N ASP A 180 17.20 1.67 -3.39
CA ASP A 180 18.56 1.36 -2.94
C ASP A 180 18.97 -0.11 -3.22
N GLY A 181 18.09 -0.89 -3.84
CA GLY A 181 18.29 -2.32 -4.13
C GLY A 181 18.00 -3.25 -2.93
N SER A 182 17.58 -2.71 -1.79
CA SER A 182 17.12 -3.51 -0.65
C SER A 182 15.73 -4.10 -0.92
N ARG A 183 15.25 -4.97 -0.02
CA ARG A 183 13.88 -5.48 -0.08
C ARG A 183 12.96 -4.66 0.80
N SER A 184 11.92 -4.06 0.22
CA SER A 184 10.89 -3.32 0.97
C SER A 184 9.49 -3.64 0.45
N ILE A 185 8.57 -3.90 1.37
CA ILE A 185 7.15 -4.08 1.07
C ILE A 185 6.45 -2.72 1.03
N GLU A 186 6.84 -1.82 1.92
CA GLU A 186 6.27 -0.47 2.06
C GLU A 186 6.52 0.37 0.81
N GLU A 187 7.75 0.38 0.29
CA GLU A 187 8.05 1.11 -0.95
C GLU A 187 7.29 0.53 -2.15
N GLU A 188 7.19 -0.79 -2.25
CA GLU A 188 6.42 -1.44 -3.31
C GLU A 188 4.92 -1.10 -3.20
N LEU A 189 4.37 -1.06 -1.98
CA LEU A 189 3.01 -0.61 -1.70
C LEU A 189 2.81 0.84 -2.14
N VAL A 190 3.67 1.77 -1.72
CA VAL A 190 3.55 3.19 -2.09
C VAL A 190 3.66 3.39 -3.60
N ARG A 191 4.62 2.72 -4.23
CA ARG A 191 4.91 2.83 -5.67
C ARG A 191 3.76 2.33 -6.55
N ARG A 192 3.07 1.26 -6.13
CA ARG A 192 2.09 0.55 -6.98
C ARG A 192 0.65 0.55 -6.48
N ALA A 193 0.36 1.04 -5.27
CA ALA A 193 -1.00 1.09 -4.74
C ALA A 193 -1.96 1.81 -5.70
N ALA A 194 -3.13 1.22 -5.93
CA ALA A 194 -4.10 1.77 -6.85
C ALA A 194 -4.67 3.11 -6.36
N HIS A 195 -4.87 4.05 -7.28
CA HIS A 195 -5.65 5.29 -7.05
C HIS A 195 -7.15 5.11 -7.36
N THR A 196 -7.64 3.88 -7.26
CA THR A 196 -9.04 3.52 -7.52
C THR A 196 -9.52 2.43 -6.54
N GLY A 197 -10.84 2.22 -6.48
CA GLY A 197 -11.44 1.17 -5.66
C GLY A 197 -11.65 1.55 -4.18
N ALA A 198 -12.05 0.57 -3.38
CA ALA A 198 -12.47 0.79 -1.99
C ALA A 198 -11.30 1.19 -1.08
N VAL A 199 -10.12 0.59 -1.27
CA VAL A 199 -8.91 0.90 -0.49
C VAL A 199 -8.51 2.36 -0.71
N PHE A 200 -8.39 2.77 -1.98
CA PHE A 200 -8.11 4.16 -2.33
C PHE A 200 -9.13 5.13 -1.74
N ARG A 201 -10.42 4.83 -1.87
CA ARG A 201 -11.47 5.72 -1.35
C ARG A 201 -11.31 5.99 0.15
N ARG A 202 -11.10 4.94 0.96
CA ARG A 202 -10.88 5.07 2.41
C ARG A 202 -9.61 5.87 2.73
N ASN A 203 -8.52 5.59 2.01
CA ASN A 203 -7.25 6.29 2.20
C ASN A 203 -7.35 7.76 1.79
N ASN A 204 -8.03 8.06 0.69
CA ASN A 204 -8.28 9.41 0.20
C ASN A 204 -9.12 10.24 1.19
N GLN A 205 -10.13 9.62 1.80
CA GLN A 205 -10.92 10.24 2.87
C GLN A 205 -10.08 10.53 4.11
N LYS A 206 -9.21 9.58 4.50
CA LYS A 206 -8.30 9.77 5.63
C LYS A 206 -7.29 10.90 5.36
N PHE A 207 -6.77 10.98 4.14
CA PHE A 207 -5.88 12.05 3.72
C PHE A 207 -6.58 13.41 3.69
N TRP A 208 -7.87 13.46 3.34
CA TRP A 208 -8.67 14.68 3.52
C TRP A 208 -8.73 15.11 4.98
N VAL A 209 -8.97 14.19 5.92
CA VAL A 209 -9.00 14.51 7.36
C VAL A 209 -7.66 15.10 7.81
N MET A 210 -6.55 14.58 7.29
CA MET A 210 -5.22 15.15 7.54
C MET A 210 -5.13 16.60 7.06
N LEU A 211 -5.46 16.86 5.78
CA LEU A 211 -5.43 18.22 5.23
C LEU A 211 -6.37 19.16 5.98
N HIS A 212 -7.54 18.69 6.38
CA HIS A 212 -8.49 19.48 7.16
C HIS A 212 -7.90 19.91 8.51
N ALA A 213 -7.21 19.02 9.23
CA ALA A 213 -6.61 19.33 10.53
C ALA A 213 -5.63 20.52 10.47
N VAL A 214 -4.89 20.64 9.37
CA VAL A 214 -3.88 21.70 9.20
C VAL A 214 -4.42 22.95 8.50
N THR A 215 -5.48 22.82 7.68
CA THR A 215 -6.04 23.96 6.93
C THR A 215 -7.26 24.61 7.59
N HIS A 216 -7.98 23.92 8.47
CA HIS A 216 -9.17 24.47 9.11
C HIS A 216 -8.84 25.73 9.95
N GLU A 217 -9.69 26.76 9.83
CA GLU A 217 -9.49 28.11 10.39
C GLU A 217 -8.30 28.89 9.82
N THR A 218 -7.80 28.52 8.63
CA THR A 218 -6.79 29.31 7.92
C THR A 218 -7.30 29.71 6.54
N ASP A 219 -6.66 30.71 5.92
CA ASP A 219 -7.00 31.13 4.55
C ASP A 219 -6.84 30.00 3.53
N ALA A 220 -5.93 29.04 3.81
CA ALA A 220 -5.71 27.87 2.96
C ALA A 220 -6.97 27.00 2.84
N TYR A 221 -7.87 27.04 3.83
CA TYR A 221 -9.15 26.33 3.79
C TYR A 221 -9.99 26.71 2.58
N ASN A 222 -9.92 27.97 2.11
CA ASN A 222 -10.70 28.43 0.96
C ASN A 222 -10.39 27.64 -0.31
N HIS A 223 -9.15 27.16 -0.45
CA HIS A 223 -8.72 26.38 -1.62
C HIS A 223 -9.21 24.93 -1.57
N VAL A 224 -9.41 24.39 -0.36
CA VAL A 224 -9.77 22.98 -0.16
C VAL A 224 -11.24 22.75 0.18
N ARG A 225 -11.97 23.77 0.67
CA ARG A 225 -13.35 23.68 1.14
C ARG A 225 -14.29 22.96 0.16
N GLN A 226 -14.14 23.19 -1.14
CA GLN A 226 -14.96 22.56 -2.18
C GLN A 226 -14.90 21.02 -2.18
N PHE A 227 -13.83 20.43 -1.64
CA PHE A 227 -13.67 18.97 -1.59
C PHE A 227 -14.26 18.33 -0.33
N ALA A 228 -14.67 19.13 0.67
CA ALA A 228 -15.20 18.65 1.94
C ALA A 228 -16.42 17.71 1.80
N PRO A 229 -17.41 17.96 0.92
CA PRO A 229 -18.55 17.05 0.77
C PRO A 229 -18.15 15.66 0.27
N SER A 230 -17.13 15.61 -0.59
CA SER A 230 -16.60 14.35 -1.17
C SER A 230 -15.48 13.71 -0.34
N LEU A 231 -14.97 14.43 0.68
CA LEU A 231 -13.78 14.06 1.45
C LEU A 231 -12.59 13.68 0.54
N ASN A 232 -12.37 14.45 -0.53
CA ASN A 232 -11.38 14.13 -1.55
C ASN A 232 -10.02 14.74 -1.23
N GLY A 233 -9.18 14.00 -0.49
CA GLY A 233 -7.86 14.46 -0.04
C GLY A 233 -6.88 14.72 -1.18
N ARG A 234 -6.84 13.84 -2.19
CA ARG A 234 -5.96 13.97 -3.35
C ARG A 234 -6.23 15.27 -4.11
N ALA A 235 -7.50 15.53 -4.44
CA ALA A 235 -7.87 16.74 -5.17
C ALA A 235 -7.58 18.01 -4.35
N ALA A 236 -7.86 17.96 -3.04
CA ALA A 236 -7.53 19.03 -2.12
C ALA A 236 -6.02 19.30 -2.04
N TYR A 237 -5.21 18.25 -1.99
CA TYR A 237 -3.75 18.36 -1.98
C TYR A 237 -3.22 19.03 -3.24
N PHE A 238 -3.66 18.58 -4.43
CA PHE A 238 -3.21 19.20 -5.68
C PHE A 238 -3.71 20.64 -5.85
N ALA A 239 -4.88 20.99 -5.30
CA ALA A 239 -5.34 22.37 -5.26
C ALA A 239 -4.43 23.26 -4.38
N LEU A 240 -4.03 22.77 -3.21
CA LEU A 240 -3.05 23.46 -2.35
C LEU A 240 -1.68 23.56 -3.04
N PHE A 241 -1.20 22.45 -3.61
CA PHE A 241 0.08 22.40 -4.30
C PHE A 241 0.11 23.38 -5.47
N ALA A 242 -0.95 23.46 -6.28
CA ALA A 242 -1.04 24.42 -7.38
C ALA A 242 -1.04 25.88 -6.89
N GLN A 243 -1.66 26.16 -5.74
CA GLN A 243 -1.73 27.51 -5.18
C GLN A 243 -0.39 27.97 -4.60
N TYR A 244 0.28 27.13 -3.81
CA TYR A 244 1.47 27.50 -3.04
C TYR A 244 2.80 27.05 -3.67
N CYS A 245 2.78 26.08 -4.57
CA CYS A 245 3.96 25.56 -5.29
C CYS A 245 3.81 25.67 -6.82
N GLY A 246 2.76 26.33 -7.33
CA GLY A 246 2.53 26.48 -8.77
C GLY A 246 3.35 27.59 -9.43
N ARG A 247 3.34 27.62 -10.76
CA ARG A 247 4.05 28.62 -11.58
C ARG A 247 3.73 30.07 -11.22
N GLY A 248 2.48 30.35 -10.84
CA GLY A 248 2.06 31.68 -10.41
C GLY A 248 2.78 32.13 -9.14
N HIS A 249 2.94 31.23 -8.16
CA HIS A 249 3.67 31.49 -6.93
C HIS A 249 5.14 31.81 -7.20
N PHE A 250 5.83 30.97 -8.00
CA PHE A 250 7.22 31.21 -8.40
C PHE A 250 7.40 32.53 -9.16
N THR A 251 6.43 32.89 -10.00
CA THR A 251 6.49 34.16 -10.74
C THR A 251 6.38 35.35 -9.78
N ASN A 252 5.47 35.28 -8.80
CA ASN A 252 5.31 36.33 -7.79
C ASN A 252 6.54 36.44 -6.88
N GLU A 253 7.09 35.32 -6.42
CA GLU A 253 8.31 35.27 -5.60
C GLU A 253 9.52 35.83 -6.36
N ARG A 254 9.67 35.45 -7.64
CA ARG A 254 10.69 36.02 -8.53
C ARG A 254 10.52 37.52 -8.70
N GLN A 255 9.30 38.02 -8.93
CA GLN A 255 9.04 39.45 -9.05
C GLN A 255 9.34 40.20 -7.75
N ALA A 256 9.01 39.63 -6.59
CA ALA A 256 9.35 40.21 -5.30
C ALA A 256 10.87 40.30 -5.11
N ALA A 257 11.62 39.23 -5.42
CA ALA A 257 13.07 39.23 -5.39
C ALA A 257 13.69 40.26 -6.35
N VAL A 258 13.16 40.37 -7.58
CA VAL A 258 13.59 41.39 -8.55
C VAL A 258 13.34 42.81 -8.04
N ARG A 259 12.21 43.07 -7.37
CA ARG A 259 11.94 44.37 -6.74
C ARG A 259 12.96 44.70 -5.66
N VAL A 260 13.28 43.73 -4.80
CA VAL A 260 14.31 43.91 -3.77
C VAL A 260 15.66 44.24 -4.41
N LEU A 261 16.09 43.47 -5.40
CA LEU A 261 17.34 43.70 -6.13
C LEU A 261 17.37 45.07 -6.81
N ALA A 262 16.26 45.50 -7.41
CA ALA A 262 16.15 46.81 -8.05
C ALA A 262 16.29 47.96 -7.04
N THR A 263 15.89 47.75 -5.79
CA THR A 263 16.05 48.72 -4.69
C THR A 263 17.35 48.56 -3.92
N LEU A 264 18.13 47.50 -4.16
CA LEU A 264 19.32 47.19 -3.39
C LEU A 264 20.48 48.07 -3.87
N HIS A 265 20.81 49.10 -3.09
CA HIS A 265 21.95 49.97 -3.35
C HIS A 265 23.08 49.67 -2.36
N TRP A 266 24.30 49.51 -2.87
CA TRP A 266 25.51 49.40 -2.07
C TRP A 266 25.76 50.72 -1.34
N ASN A 267 25.84 50.69 0.00
CA ASN A 267 25.97 51.89 0.82
C ASN A 267 27.42 52.20 1.26
N GLY A 268 28.42 51.48 0.72
CA GLY A 268 29.84 51.77 0.94
C GLY A 268 30.36 51.49 2.34
N LYS A 269 29.59 50.88 3.24
CA LYS A 269 30.06 50.51 4.58
C LYS A 269 30.43 49.02 4.60
N ALA A 270 31.75 48.78 4.59
CA ALA A 270 32.35 47.51 4.96
C ALA A 270 32.46 47.40 6.48
#